data_AF-A0A3M1SMP7-F1
#
_entry.id   AF-A0A3M1SMP7-F1
#
_cell.length_a   1.000
_cell.length_b   1.000
_cell.length_c   1.000
_cell.angle_alpha   90.00
_cell.angle_beta   90.00
_cell.angle_gamma   90.00
#
_symmetry.space_group_name_H-M   'P 1'
#
loop_
_entity.id
_entity.type
_entity.pdbx_description
1 polymer ?
#
loop_
_entity_poly.entity_id
_entity_poly.type
_entity_poly.pdbx_seq_one_letter_code
_entity_poly.pdbx_strand_id
1 'polypeptide(L)'
;MNKGRTIERESFRIIDEEMKRRFPPDQHSIVRRVIHATGDFEFEDIIRFHHDAVSAGLEAIRCGRKVLVDVKMVSAGINPKRLKKHSSGVLCFISDEDVIERSESGYGTRAEIAIEKAAALYGNEIGIVAIGNAPTALLKVMELKDKELFDPSLIVGVPVG
;
A
#
# COMPACT_ATOMS: atom_id res chain seq x y z
N MET A 1 -5.01 12.97 -29.58
CA MET A 1 -5.40 12.26 -28.35
C MET A 1 -4.36 11.18 -28.05
N ASN A 2 -3.85 11.07 -26.82
CA ASN A 2 -2.87 10.05 -26.46
C ASN A 2 -3.55 8.66 -26.43
N LYS A 3 -3.15 7.74 -27.32
CA LYS A 3 -3.72 6.39 -27.44
C LYS A 3 -3.81 5.65 -26.11
N GLY A 4 -2.81 5.78 -25.24
CA GLY A 4 -2.79 5.10 -23.93
C GLY A 4 -3.93 5.53 -23.01
N ARG A 5 -4.29 6.82 -22.99
CA ARG A 5 -5.43 7.31 -22.20
C ARG A 5 -6.77 6.85 -22.77
N THR A 6 -6.86 6.69 -24.09
CA THR A 6 -8.07 6.18 -24.73
C THR A 6 -8.32 4.72 -24.35
N ILE A 7 -7.26 3.91 -24.36
CA ILE A 7 -7.33 2.48 -23.98
C ILE A 7 -7.74 2.35 -22.51
N GLU A 8 -7.07 3.05 -21.59
CA GLU A 8 -7.40 3.01 -20.16
C GLU A 8 -8.86 3.40 -19.90
N ARG A 9 -9.34 4.46 -20.55
CA ARG A 9 -10.73 4.91 -20.42
C ARG A 9 -11.71 3.85 -20.90
N GLU A 10 -11.40 3.18 -22.01
CA GLU A 10 -12.25 2.11 -22.54
C GLU A 10 -12.26 0.89 -21.62
N SER A 11 -11.11 0.50 -21.08
CA SER A 11 -11.02 -0.56 -20.07
C SER A 11 -11.86 -0.23 -18.83
N PHE A 12 -11.83 1.01 -18.33
CA PHE A 12 -12.68 1.40 -17.20
C PHE A 12 -14.16 1.37 -17.53
N ARG A 13 -14.56 1.79 -18.73
CA ARG A 13 -15.96 1.69 -19.15
C ARG A 13 -16.44 0.23 -19.11
N ILE A 14 -15.65 -0.69 -19.65
CA ILE A 14 -15.97 -2.12 -19.66
C ILE A 14 -16.07 -2.67 -18.23
N ILE A 15 -15.08 -2.37 -17.38
CA ILE A 15 -15.11 -2.82 -15.97
C ILE A 15 -16.34 -2.27 -15.24
N ASP A 16 -16.66 -0.98 -15.42
CA ASP A 16 -17.82 -0.35 -14.79
C ASP A 16 -19.16 -0.97 -15.25
N GLU A 17 -19.23 -1.49 -16.47
CA GLU A 17 -20.40 -2.20 -17.02
C GLU A 17 -20.52 -3.64 -16.49
N GLU A 18 -19.40 -4.29 -16.20
CA GLU A 18 -19.36 -5.69 -15.75
C GLU A 18 -19.42 -5.85 -14.21
N MET A 19 -19.00 -4.82 -13.46
CA MET A 19 -19.12 -4.80 -12.00
C MET A 19 -20.58 -4.92 -11.54
N LYS A 20 -20.82 -5.76 -10.52
CA LYS A 20 -22.17 -6.09 -10.04
C LYS A 20 -22.51 -5.35 -8.75
N ARG A 21 -21.51 -5.04 -7.93
CA ARG A 21 -21.66 -4.36 -6.63
C ARG A 21 -21.46 -2.86 -6.82
N ARG A 22 -22.18 -2.10 -6.00
CA ARG A 22 -22.00 -0.65 -5.93
C ARG A 22 -21.11 -0.29 -4.75
N PHE A 23 -20.09 0.52 -5.02
CA PHE A 23 -19.23 1.11 -4.01
C PHE A 23 -19.48 2.61 -3.89
N PRO A 24 -19.21 3.21 -2.72
CA PRO A 24 -19.02 4.66 -2.63
C PRO A 24 -18.02 5.15 -3.69
N PRO A 25 -18.19 6.35 -4.28
CA PRO A 25 -17.38 6.80 -5.42
C PRO A 25 -15.87 6.76 -5.21
N ASP A 26 -15.44 7.02 -3.97
CA ASP A 26 -14.03 7.01 -3.57
C ASP A 26 -13.46 5.58 -3.54
N GLN A 27 -14.20 4.63 -2.98
CA GLN A 27 -13.86 3.20 -2.98
C GLN A 27 -13.97 2.58 -4.38
N HIS A 28 -15.00 2.95 -5.15
CA HIS A 28 -15.24 2.47 -6.52
C HIS A 28 -14.02 2.67 -7.41
N SER A 29 -13.41 3.86 -7.31
CA SER A 29 -12.22 4.19 -8.08
C SER A 29 -11.02 3.28 -7.77
N ILE A 30 -10.92 2.79 -6.53
CA ILE A 30 -9.89 1.87 -6.06
C ILE A 30 -10.19 0.46 -6.55
N VAL A 31 -11.41 -0.04 -6.33
CA VAL A 31 -11.82 -1.40 -6.78
C VAL A 31 -11.66 -1.54 -8.28
N ARG A 32 -12.15 -0.59 -9.08
CA ARG A 32 -11.97 -0.56 -10.53
C ARG A 32 -10.50 -0.59 -10.94
N ARG A 33 -9.63 0.12 -10.21
CA ARG A 33 -8.19 0.13 -10.49
C ARG A 33 -7.55 -1.23 -10.18
N VAL A 34 -7.99 -1.89 -9.12
CA VAL A 34 -7.54 -3.25 -8.76
C VAL A 34 -7.96 -4.25 -9.83
N ILE A 35 -9.24 -4.25 -10.24
CA ILE A 35 -9.75 -5.11 -11.33
C ILE A 35 -8.98 -4.83 -12.64
N HIS A 36 -8.73 -3.56 -12.98
CA HIS A 36 -7.96 -3.22 -14.18
C HIS A 36 -6.53 -3.75 -14.16
N ALA A 37 -5.88 -3.75 -12.99
CA ALA A 37 -4.50 -4.23 -12.86
C ALA A 37 -4.40 -5.76 -12.85
N THR A 38 -5.46 -6.46 -12.47
CA THR A 38 -5.48 -7.92 -12.27
C THR A 38 -6.25 -8.68 -13.34
N GLY A 39 -7.22 -8.03 -13.99
CA GLY A 39 -8.21 -8.68 -14.85
C GLY A 39 -9.25 -9.50 -14.07
N ASP A 40 -9.30 -9.36 -12.75
CA ASP A 40 -10.07 -10.25 -11.88
C ASP A 40 -11.19 -9.49 -11.15
N PHE A 41 -12.44 -9.86 -11.44
CA PHE A 41 -13.63 -9.26 -10.84
C PHE A 41 -13.93 -9.78 -9.44
N GLU A 42 -13.33 -10.88 -8.98
CA GLU A 42 -13.53 -11.40 -7.61
C GLU A 42 -13.09 -10.38 -6.54
N PHE A 43 -12.20 -9.44 -6.91
CA PHE A 43 -11.81 -8.32 -6.04
C PHE A 43 -12.98 -7.46 -5.58
N GLU A 44 -14.08 -7.42 -6.33
CA GLU A 44 -15.34 -6.78 -5.88
C GLU A 44 -15.92 -7.42 -4.61
N ASP A 45 -15.71 -8.72 -4.44
CA ASP A 45 -16.28 -9.52 -3.35
C ASP A 45 -15.32 -9.72 -2.19
N ILE A 46 -14.01 -9.69 -2.41
CA ILE A 46 -13.01 -9.93 -1.36
C ILE A 46 -12.41 -8.65 -0.77
N ILE A 47 -12.41 -7.53 -1.50
CA ILE A 47 -11.82 -6.29 -0.98
C ILE A 47 -12.64 -5.74 0.19
N ARG A 48 -11.95 -5.29 1.24
CA ARG A 48 -12.56 -4.72 2.44
C ARG A 48 -11.96 -3.37 2.71
N PHE A 49 -12.80 -2.44 3.12
CA PHE A 49 -12.41 -1.10 3.51
C PHE A 49 -12.88 -0.84 4.93
N HIS A 50 -11.99 -0.32 5.77
CA HIS A 50 -12.41 0.43 6.93
C HIS A 50 -13.14 1.69 6.48
N HIS A 51 -14.13 2.16 7.24
CA HIS A 51 -14.96 3.31 6.85
C HIS A 51 -14.11 4.58 6.59
N ASP A 52 -13.05 4.78 7.37
CA ASP A 52 -12.12 5.91 7.22
C ASP A 52 -10.91 5.63 6.32
N ALA A 53 -10.80 4.45 5.69
CA ALA A 53 -9.55 4.06 5.02
C ALA A 53 -9.11 5.06 3.95
N VAL A 54 -10.06 5.50 3.11
CA VAL A 54 -9.76 6.40 1.99
C VAL A 54 -9.48 7.82 2.50
N SER A 55 -10.29 8.33 3.42
CA SER A 55 -10.09 9.67 4.00
C SER A 55 -8.77 9.77 4.76
N ALA A 56 -8.44 8.79 5.60
CA ALA A 56 -7.19 8.73 6.35
C ALA A 56 -5.96 8.65 5.44
N GLY A 57 -6.02 7.84 4.36
CA GLY A 57 -4.94 7.76 3.38
C GLY A 57 -4.74 9.07 2.61
N LEU A 58 -5.82 9.70 2.16
CA LEU A 58 -5.75 10.99 1.47
C LEU A 58 -5.17 12.08 2.37
N GLU A 59 -5.56 12.11 3.64
CA GLU A 59 -5.05 13.07 4.62
C GLU A 59 -3.56 12.84 4.90
N ALA A 60 -3.15 11.59 5.12
CA ALA A 60 -1.74 11.24 5.30
C ALA A 60 -0.87 11.74 4.12
N ILE A 61 -1.34 11.56 2.88
CA ILE A 61 -0.65 12.07 1.69
C ILE A 61 -0.59 13.60 1.71
N ARG A 62 -1.71 14.28 1.99
CA ARG A 62 -1.78 15.76 2.01
C ARG A 62 -0.87 16.38 3.06
N CYS A 63 -0.76 15.74 4.23
CA CYS A 63 0.14 16.15 5.31
C CYS A 63 1.62 15.80 5.05
N GLY A 64 1.94 15.20 3.90
CA GLY A 64 3.31 14.82 3.57
C GLY A 64 3.84 13.60 4.31
N ARG A 65 2.97 12.83 4.97
CA ARG A 65 3.37 11.57 5.62
C ARG A 65 3.82 10.57 4.55
N LYS A 66 4.84 9.78 4.88
CA LYS A 66 5.51 8.85 3.98
C LYS A 66 4.71 7.57 3.80
N VAL A 67 4.94 6.91 2.67
CA VAL A 67 4.40 5.59 2.34
C VAL A 67 5.50 4.56 2.56
N LEU A 68 5.37 3.70 3.55
CA LEU A 68 6.24 2.54 3.75
C LEU A 68 5.73 1.36 2.92
N VAL A 69 6.61 0.68 2.19
CA VAL A 69 6.27 -0.54 1.44
C VAL A 69 7.16 -1.71 1.85
N ASP A 70 6.60 -2.92 1.77
CA ASP A 70 7.30 -4.17 2.12
C ASP A 70 8.32 -4.61 1.06
N VAL A 71 8.03 -4.39 -0.23
CA VAL A 71 8.90 -4.80 -1.33
C VAL A 71 9.11 -3.71 -2.39
N LYS A 72 10.25 -3.80 -3.11
CA LYS A 72 10.61 -2.85 -4.17
C LYS A 72 9.58 -2.80 -5.30
N MET A 73 8.92 -3.90 -5.63
CA MET A 73 7.91 -3.93 -6.70
C MET A 73 6.73 -2.98 -6.40
N VAL A 74 6.26 -2.94 -5.16
CA VAL A 74 5.20 -2.01 -4.73
C VAL A 74 5.68 -0.57 -4.90
N SER A 75 6.93 -0.26 -4.50
CA SER A 75 7.50 1.08 -4.69
C SER A 75 7.55 1.51 -6.16
N ALA A 76 7.86 0.58 -7.08
CA ALA A 76 7.97 0.87 -8.51
C ALA A 76 6.60 1.18 -9.15
N GLY A 77 5.50 0.66 -8.58
CA GLY A 77 4.14 0.98 -9.00
C GLY A 77 3.65 2.35 -8.55
N ILE A 78 4.34 3.01 -7.61
CA ILE A 78 3.95 4.31 -7.07
C ILE A 78 4.66 5.42 -7.83
N ASN A 79 3.92 6.41 -8.32
CA ASN A 79 4.51 7.55 -9.03
C ASN A 79 5.12 8.57 -8.05
N PRO A 80 6.47 8.67 -7.95
CA PRO A 80 7.11 9.54 -6.96
C PRO A 80 6.84 11.03 -7.22
N LYS A 81 6.58 11.42 -8.48
CA LYS A 81 6.27 12.83 -8.81
C LYS A 81 4.93 13.27 -8.21
N ARG A 82 3.99 12.35 -7.98
CA ARG A 82 2.71 12.69 -7.34
C ARG A 82 2.87 12.91 -5.84
N LEU A 83 3.63 12.05 -5.15
CA LEU A 83 3.88 12.19 -3.71
C LEU A 83 4.73 13.43 -3.39
N LYS A 84 5.73 13.74 -4.23
CA LYS A 84 6.57 14.94 -4.06
C LYS A 84 5.77 16.26 -4.06
N LYS A 85 4.61 16.31 -4.72
CA LYS A 85 3.72 17.50 -4.68
C LYS A 85 3.17 17.79 -3.29
N HIS A 86 3.19 16.80 -2.41
CA HIS A 86 2.73 16.91 -1.04
C HIS A 86 3.89 16.74 -0.04
N SER A 87 5.15 16.90 -0.47
CA SER A 87 6.34 16.66 0.37
C SER A 87 6.42 15.25 0.96
N SER A 88 5.69 14.28 0.37
CA SER A 88 5.71 12.87 0.75
C SER A 88 6.70 12.07 -0.12
N GLY A 89 6.97 10.84 0.27
CA GLY A 89 7.85 9.91 -0.43
C GLY A 89 7.56 8.45 -0.07
N VAL A 90 8.21 7.54 -0.80
CA VAL A 90 8.14 6.09 -0.56
C VAL A 90 9.40 5.64 0.18
N LEU A 91 9.22 4.80 1.20
CA LEU A 91 10.28 4.14 1.95
C LEU A 91 10.21 2.62 1.70
N CYS A 92 11.37 1.99 1.53
CA CYS A 92 11.48 0.54 1.38
C CYS A 92 12.87 0.11 1.86
N PHE A 93 12.93 -0.68 2.93
CA PHE A 93 14.20 -1.08 3.57
C PHE A 93 14.54 -2.56 3.35
N ILE A 94 13.75 -3.28 2.55
CA ILE A 94 13.88 -4.74 2.34
C ILE A 94 15.25 -5.19 1.81
N SER A 95 16.02 -4.26 1.23
CA SER A 95 17.33 -4.53 0.63
C SER A 95 18.48 -3.82 1.33
N ASP A 96 18.23 -3.24 2.49
CA ASP A 96 19.31 -2.63 3.26
C ASP A 96 20.21 -3.73 3.85
N GLU A 97 21.52 -3.48 3.88
CA GLU A 97 22.52 -4.47 4.30
C GLU A 97 22.28 -4.98 5.73
N ASP A 98 21.99 -4.06 6.67
CA ASP A 98 21.67 -4.40 8.06
C ASP A 98 20.38 -5.24 8.22
N VAL A 99 19.39 -5.03 7.35
CA VAL A 99 18.15 -5.83 7.32
C VAL A 99 18.44 -7.26 6.84
N ILE A 100 19.30 -7.38 5.82
CA ILE A 100 19.72 -8.68 5.28
C ILE A 100 20.51 -9.44 6.35
N GLU A 101 21.55 -8.82 6.92
CA GLU A 101 22.41 -9.45 7.94
C GLU A 101 21.63 -9.92 9.17
N ARG A 102 20.70 -9.10 9.69
CA ARG A 102 19.85 -9.49 10.82
C ARG A 102 18.93 -10.65 10.46
N SER A 103 18.41 -10.69 9.24
CA SER A 103 17.55 -11.80 8.80
C SER A 103 18.34 -13.10 8.67
N GLU A 104 19.53 -13.05 8.07
CA GLU A 104 20.44 -14.20 7.94
C GLU A 104 20.94 -14.71 9.31
N SER A 105 21.01 -13.83 10.31
CA SER A 105 21.32 -14.18 11.70
C SER A 105 20.14 -14.80 12.46
N GLY A 106 18.98 -14.99 11.82
CA GLY A 106 17.83 -15.72 12.38
C GLY A 106 16.85 -14.88 13.20
N TYR A 107 16.92 -13.54 13.16
CA TYR A 107 16.03 -12.66 13.95
C TYR A 107 14.64 -12.46 13.33
N GLY A 108 14.36 -13.08 12.18
CA GLY A 108 13.09 -12.98 11.46
C GLY A 108 13.28 -12.86 9.96
N THR A 109 12.18 -12.69 9.23
CA THR A 109 12.24 -12.41 7.79
C THR A 109 12.74 -10.99 7.53
N ARG A 110 13.37 -10.77 6.38
CA ARG A 110 13.78 -9.42 5.93
C ARG A 110 12.62 -8.43 5.97
N ALA A 111 11.40 -8.88 5.67
CA ALA A 111 10.23 -8.01 5.64
C ALA A 111 9.81 -7.55 7.04
N GLU A 112 9.84 -8.44 8.03
CA GLU A 112 9.60 -8.08 9.44
C GLU A 112 10.63 -7.07 9.94
N ILE A 113 11.91 -7.37 9.71
CA ILE A 113 13.02 -6.52 10.16
C ILE A 113 12.99 -5.15 9.46
N ALA A 114 12.61 -5.10 8.18
CA ALA A 114 12.43 -3.85 7.45
C ALA A 114 11.29 -2.98 8.03
N ILE A 115 10.19 -3.58 8.46
CA ILE A 115 9.09 -2.87 9.15
C ILE A 115 9.56 -2.32 10.49
N GLU A 116 10.24 -3.14 11.31
CA GLU A 116 10.79 -2.70 12.60
C GLU A 116 11.76 -1.51 12.43
N LYS A 117 12.68 -1.62 11.46
CA LYS A 117 13.61 -0.54 11.13
C LYS A 117 12.89 0.73 10.72
N ALA A 118 11.87 0.63 9.85
CA ALA A 118 11.10 1.78 9.39
C ALA A 118 10.36 2.47 10.54
N ALA A 119 9.69 1.68 11.39
CA ALA A 119 8.98 2.20 12.55
C ALA A 119 9.93 2.91 13.52
N ALA A 120 11.11 2.35 13.79
CA ALA A 120 12.10 2.95 14.67
C ALA A 120 12.71 4.26 14.11
N LEU A 121 12.96 4.33 12.79
CA LEU A 121 13.62 5.48 12.17
C LEU A 121 12.67 6.65 11.89
N TYR A 122 11.43 6.35 11.50
CA TYR A 122 10.50 7.37 11.00
C TYR A 122 9.23 7.51 11.85
N GLY A 123 8.82 6.46 12.57
CA GLY A 123 7.63 6.47 13.43
C GLY A 123 6.43 7.17 12.78
N ASN A 124 5.99 8.27 13.38
CA ASN A 124 4.83 9.06 12.96
C ASN A 124 4.99 9.77 11.61
N GLU A 125 6.20 9.92 11.08
CA GLU A 125 6.39 10.40 9.71
C GLU A 125 5.78 9.45 8.68
N ILE A 126 5.68 8.15 8.99
CA ILE A 126 4.98 7.19 8.14
C ILE A 126 3.49 7.29 8.42
N GLY A 127 2.71 7.59 7.39
CA GLY A 127 1.25 7.68 7.48
C GLY A 127 0.53 6.55 6.78
N ILE A 128 1.19 5.92 5.81
CA ILE A 128 0.62 4.80 5.05
C ILE A 128 1.64 3.67 5.07
N VAL A 129 1.17 2.46 5.36
CA VAL A 129 1.93 1.23 5.17
C VAL A 129 1.22 0.41 4.11
N ALA A 130 1.90 0.09 3.02
CA ALA A 130 1.37 -0.71 1.92
C ALA A 130 2.14 -2.03 1.82
N ILE A 131 1.48 -3.11 2.22
CA ILE A 131 2.03 -4.47 2.21
C ILE A 131 1.40 -5.21 1.04
N GLY A 132 2.19 -5.46 -0.01
CA GLY A 132 1.73 -6.08 -1.25
C GLY A 132 2.22 -7.50 -1.49
N ASN A 133 3.17 -8.00 -0.68
CA ASN A 133 3.80 -9.29 -0.95
C ASN A 133 4.00 -10.14 0.31
N ALA A 134 4.52 -9.61 1.41
CA ALA A 134 4.95 -10.41 2.56
C ALA A 134 3.88 -10.44 3.67
N PRO A 135 3.21 -11.58 3.94
CA PRO A 135 2.28 -11.68 5.07
C PRO A 135 2.94 -11.39 6.42
N THR A 136 4.20 -11.79 6.59
CA THR A 136 4.97 -11.54 7.82
C THR A 136 5.18 -10.04 8.08
N ALA A 137 5.29 -9.21 7.05
CA ALA A 137 5.36 -7.76 7.21
C ALA A 137 4.04 -7.19 7.76
N LEU A 138 2.89 -7.67 7.27
CA LEU A 138 1.58 -7.23 7.78
C LEU A 138 1.39 -7.63 9.24
N LEU A 139 1.73 -8.88 9.60
CA LEU A 139 1.70 -9.35 10.99
C LEU A 139 2.59 -8.49 11.89
N LYS A 140 3.79 -8.12 11.43
CA LYS A 140 4.68 -7.23 12.18
C LYS A 140 4.10 -5.83 12.38
N VAL A 141 3.46 -5.25 11.37
CA VAL A 141 2.79 -3.94 11.52
C VAL A 141 1.69 -4.02 12.57
N MET A 142 0.88 -5.09 12.56
CA MET A 142 -0.16 -5.31 13.57
C MET A 142 0.43 -5.47 14.97
N GLU A 143 1.48 -6.29 15.12
CA GLU A 143 2.18 -6.47 16.39
C GLU A 143 2.70 -5.13 16.97
N LEU A 144 3.33 -4.29 16.14
CA LEU A 144 3.84 -3.00 16.57
C LEU A 144 2.72 -2.01 16.91
N LYS A 145 1.59 -2.08 16.21
CA LYS A 145 0.39 -1.28 16.51
C LYS A 145 -0.22 -1.68 17.84
N ASP A 146 -0.38 -2.97 18.10
CA ASP A 146 -0.93 -3.51 19.35
C ASP A 146 -0.05 -3.16 20.56
N LYS A 147 1.27 -3.01 20.33
CA LYS A 147 2.24 -2.55 21.34
C LYS A 147 2.34 -1.02 21.45
N GLU A 148 1.53 -0.27 20.69
CA GLU A 148 1.56 1.20 20.62
C GLU A 148 2.93 1.78 20.19
N LEU A 149 3.75 0.98 19.49
CA LEU A 149 5.06 1.40 18.99
C LEU A 149 5.00 1.98 17.58
N PHE A 150 3.91 1.74 16.86
CA PHE A 150 3.76 2.20 15.49
C PHE A 150 2.29 2.40 15.10
N ASP A 151 1.91 3.63 14.76
CA ASP A 151 0.51 3.98 14.46
C ASP A 151 0.35 4.71 13.10
N PRO A 152 0.43 3.97 11.98
CA PRO A 152 0.13 4.54 10.67
C PRO A 152 -1.36 4.84 10.51
N SER A 153 -1.70 5.94 9.81
CA SER A 153 -3.09 6.32 9.52
C SER A 153 -3.83 5.33 8.63
N LEU A 154 -3.10 4.64 7.75
CA LEU A 154 -3.67 3.64 6.84
C LEU A 154 -2.72 2.46 6.68
N ILE A 155 -3.27 1.25 6.77
CA ILE A 155 -2.61 0.02 6.39
C ILE A 155 -3.33 -0.56 5.17
N VAL A 156 -2.63 -0.64 4.05
CA VAL A 156 -3.07 -1.37 2.84
C VAL A 156 -2.47 -2.77 2.92
N GLY A 157 -3.18 -3.68 3.56
CA GLY A 157 -2.77 -5.08 3.73
C GLY A 157 -3.35 -5.97 2.65
N VAL A 158 -2.61 -6.16 1.55
CA VAL A 158 -2.96 -7.06 0.45
C VAL A 158 -1.81 -8.03 0.09
N PRO A 159 -1.09 -8.63 1.07
CA PRO A 159 -0.06 -9.60 0.76
C PRO A 159 -0.68 -10.85 0.11
N VAL A 160 0.04 -11.42 -0.84
CA VAL A 160 -0.29 -12.71 -1.45
C VAL A 160 0.54 -13.81 -0.79
N GLY A 161 -0.07 -14.92 -0.38
CA GLY A 161 0.62 -16.04 0.25
C GLY A 161 -0.28 -16.91 1.12
#